data_AF-A0A822I4Y8-F1
#
_entry.id   AF-A0A822I4Y8-F1
#
_cell.length_a   1.000
_cell.length_b   1.000
_cell.length_c   1.000
_cell.angle_alpha   90.00
_cell.angle_beta   90.00
_cell.angle_gamma   90.00
#
_symmetry.space_group_name_H-M   'P 1'
#
loop_
_entity.id
_entity.type
_entity.pdbx_description
1 polymer ?
#
loop_
_entity_poly.entity_id
_entity_poly.type
_entity_poly.pdbx_seq_one_letter_code
_entity_poly.pdbx_strand_id
1 'polypeptide(L)' 'KQQLPLLPVPYVPAGRIRADILKIYHDTPANGAHFGRDKTIRKIQERYYWPTMIADIRNHL' A
#
# COMPACT_ATOMS: atom_id res chain seq x y z
N LYS A 1 -0.23 19.57 8.52
CA LYS A 1 0.32 18.28 9.02
C LYS A 1 1.41 17.88 8.05
N GLN A 2 2.65 17.78 8.52
CA GLN A 2 3.85 17.67 7.67
C GLN A 2 3.77 16.39 6.83
N GLN A 3 3.68 16.56 5.50
CA GLN A 3 3.96 15.49 4.55
C GLN A 3 5.48 15.28 4.63
N LEU A 4 5.92 14.19 5.27
CA LEU A 4 7.34 13.79 5.17
C LEU A 4 7.69 13.74 3.68
N PRO A 5 8.85 14.28 3.24
CA PRO A 5 9.28 14.06 1.87
C PRO A 5 9.32 12.55 1.67
N LEU A 6 8.55 12.06 0.69
CA LEU A 6 8.54 10.65 0.35
C LEU A 6 9.99 10.29 0.05
N LEU A 7 10.63 9.54 0.94
CA LEU A 7 11.89 8.88 0.64
C LEU A 7 11.68 8.14 -0.69
N PRO A 8 12.68 8.07 -1.58
CA PRO A 8 12.53 7.31 -2.81
C PRO A 8 12.19 5.87 -2.44
N VAL A 9 10.92 5.50 -2.67
CA VAL A 9 10.40 4.16 -2.43
C VAL A 9 10.57 3.34 -3.71
N PRO A 10 10.78 2.02 -3.60
CA PRO A 10 10.90 1.15 -4.76
C PRO A 10 9.64 1.18 -5.63
N TYR A 11 9.84 1.29 -6.94
CA TYR A 11 8.80 1.09 -7.93
C TYR A 11 8.38 -0.39 -8.00
N VAL A 12 7.08 -0.64 -8.01
CA VAL A 12 6.53 -1.99 -8.10
C VAL A 12 5.95 -2.24 -9.51
N PRO A 13 6.56 -3.14 -10.31
CA PRO A 13 6.04 -3.48 -11.64
C PRO A 13 4.64 -4.11 -11.54
N ALA A 14 3.91 -4.08 -12.65
CA ALA A 14 2.64 -4.78 -12.74
C ALA A 14 2.86 -6.29 -12.58
N GLY A 15 1.95 -6.97 -11.86
CA GLY A 15 2.02 -8.42 -11.65
C GLY A 15 1.63 -8.83 -10.24
N ARG A 16 1.91 -10.11 -9.93
CA ARG A 16 1.52 -10.76 -8.67
C ARG A 16 2.03 -10.05 -7.42
N ILE A 17 3.22 -9.44 -7.50
CA ILE A 17 3.83 -8.72 -6.38
C ILE A 17 2.92 -7.61 -5.81
N ARG A 18 2.11 -6.93 -6.65
CA ARG A 18 1.14 -5.94 -6.16
C ARG A 18 0.05 -6.60 -5.32
N ALA A 19 -0.50 -7.71 -5.78
CA ALA A 19 -1.53 -8.46 -5.06
C ALA A 19 -0.99 -9.03 -3.74
N ASP A 20 0.25 -9.53 -3.73
CA ASP A 20 0.90 -10.04 -2.52
C ASP A 20 1.10 -8.92 -1.49
N ILE A 21 1.55 -7.74 -1.93
CA ILE A 21 1.63 -6.55 -1.07
C ILE A 21 0.24 -6.21 -0.50
N LEU A 22 -0.80 -6.14 -1.32
CA LEU A 22 -2.15 -5.82 -0.84
C LEU A 22 -2.64 -6.83 0.20
N LYS A 23 -2.48 -8.12 -0.09
CA LYS A 23 -2.86 -9.21 0.81
C LYS A 23 -2.13 -9.14 2.14
N ILE A 24 -0.82 -8.88 2.14
CA ILE A 24 -0.04 -8.77 3.38
C ILE A 24 -0.56 -7.63 4.26
N TYR A 25 -0.85 -6.47 3.68
CA TYR A 25 -1.30 -5.31 4.46
C TYR A 25 -2.76 -5.39 4.91
N HIS A 26 -3.57 -6.23 4.26
CA HIS A 26 -4.96 -6.49 4.64
C HIS A 26 -5.11 -7.66 5.62
N ASP A 27 -4.47 -8.79 5.35
CA ASP A 27 -4.75 -10.06 6.04
C ASP A 27 -3.86 -10.27 7.28
N THR A 28 -2.73 -9.57 7.40
CA THR A 28 -1.80 -9.80 8.52
C THR A 28 -2.00 -8.79 9.66
N PRO A 29 -2.24 -9.25 10.90
CA PRO A 29 -2.39 -8.38 12.07
C PRO A 29 -1.18 -7.47 12.31
N ALA A 30 0.03 -7.93 11.96
CA ALA A 30 1.26 -7.18 12.13
C ALA A 30 1.38 -5.97 11.19
N ASN A 31 0.86 -6.07 9.95
CA ASN A 31 1.02 -5.00 8.95
C ASN A 31 -0.23 -4.16 8.74
N GLY A 32 -1.41 -4.65 9.13
CA GLY A 32 -2.59 -3.82 9.12
C GLY A 32 -3.96 -4.48 9.10
N ALA A 33 -4.07 -5.77 9.46
CA ALA A 33 -5.40 -6.36 9.63
C ALA A 33 -6.19 -5.51 10.63
N HIS A 34 -7.39 -5.12 10.21
CA HIS A 34 -8.33 -4.19 10.87
C HIS A 34 -8.02 -2.68 10.75
N PHE A 35 -7.06 -2.26 9.93
CA PHE A 35 -6.98 -0.85 9.54
C PHE A 35 -8.00 -0.53 8.44
N GLY A 36 -8.75 0.56 8.62
CA GLY A 36 -9.58 1.11 7.56
C GLY A 36 -8.73 1.46 6.32
N ARG A 37 -9.38 1.44 5.15
CA ARG A 37 -8.82 1.67 3.80
C ARG A 37 -7.76 2.77 3.73
N ASP A 38 -8.01 3.92 4.33
CA ASP A 38 -7.10 5.08 4.30
C ASP A 38 -5.77 4.82 5.01
N LYS A 39 -5.79 4.06 6.10
CA LYS A 39 -4.58 3.66 6.83
C LYS A 39 -3.77 2.65 6.04
N THR A 40 -4.43 1.73 5.33
CA THR A 40 -3.77 0.77 4.43
C THR A 40 -3.08 1.49 3.26
N ILE A 41 -3.78 2.44 2.63
CA ILE A 41 -3.20 3.28 1.56
C ILE A 41 -1.94 3.99 2.04
N ARG A 42 -2.02 4.69 3.18
CA ARG A 42 -0.89 5.43 3.73
C ARG A 42 0.32 4.52 4.00
N LYS A 43 0.12 3.38 4.65
CA LYS A 43 1.21 2.44 4.97
C LYS A 43 1.91 1.88 3.73
N ILE A 44 1.16 1.59 2.67
CA ILE A 44 1.74 1.09 1.42
C ILE A 44 2.52 2.21 0.71
N GLN A 45 1.98 3.44 0.67
CA GLN A 45 2.63 4.60 0.07
C GLN A 45 3.94 5.01 0.77
N GLU A 46 4.06 4.75 2.07
CA GLU A 46 5.29 4.99 2.82
C GLU A 46 6.43 4.02 2.43
N ARG A 47 6.14 2.93 1.71
CA ARG A 47 7.10 1.83 1.43
C ARG A 47 7.22 1.43 -0.03
N TYR A 48 6.23 1.73 -0.87
CA TYR A 48 6.16 1.31 -2.26
C TYR A 48 5.52 2.39 -3.12
N TYR A 49 5.80 2.35 -4.42
CA TYR A 49 5.14 3.20 -5.39
C TYR A 49 4.75 2.43 -6.65
N TRP A 50 3.53 2.67 -7.12
CA TRP A 50 3.17 2.48 -8.52
C TRP A 50 2.02 3.42 -8.91
N PRO A 51 1.89 3.83 -10.19
CA PRO A 51 1.01 4.93 -10.60
C PRO A 51 -0.47 4.72 -10.24
N THR A 52 -0.95 3.47 -10.33
CA THR A 52 -2.35 3.10 -10.10
C THR A 52 -2.63 2.61 -8.68
N MET A 53 -1.68 2.74 -7.75
CA MET A 53 -1.77 2.08 -6.44
C MET A 53 -3.01 2.42 -5.63
N ILE A 54 -3.45 3.68 -5.66
CA ILE A 54 -4.66 4.07 -4.95
C ILE A 54 -5.87 3.36 -5.56
N ALA A 55 -6.00 3.32 -6.89
CA ALA A 55 -7.10 2.61 -7.54
C ALA A 55 -7.05 1.10 -7.29
N ASP A 56 -5.85 0.51 -7.34
CA ASP A 56 -5.65 -0.93 -7.12
C ASP A 56 -5.99 -1.34 -5.67
N ILE A 57 -5.52 -0.58 -4.68
CA ILE A 57 -5.87 -0.78 -3.25
C ILE A 57 -7.38 -0.61 -3.05
N ARG A 58 -7.98 0.37 -3.72
CA ARG A 58 -9.42 0.67 -3.65
C ARG A 58 -10.32 -0.40 -4.26
N ASN A 59 -9.82 -1.15 -5.23
CA ASN A 59 -10.57 -2.24 -5.88
C ASN A 59 -10.37 -3.59 -5.16
N HIS A 60 -9.31 -3.71 -4.36
CA HIS A 60 -8.98 -4.94 -3.63
C HIS A 60 -9.57 -5.00 -2.22
N LEU A 61 -9.79 -3.84 -1.60
CA LEU A 61 -10.39 -3.65 -0.27
C LEU A 61 -11.84 -3.18 -0.37
#